data_AF-A0A354X6V5-F1
#
_entry.id   AF-A0A354X6V5-F1
#
_cell.length_a   1.000
_cell.length_b   1.000
_cell.length_c   1.000
_cell.angle_alpha   90.00
_cell.angle_beta   90.00
_cell.angle_gamma   90.00
#
_symmetry.space_group_name_H-M   'P 1'
#
loop_
_entity.id
_entity.type
_entity.pdbx_description
1 polymer ?
#
loop_
_entity_poly.entity_id
_entity_poly.type
_entity_poly.pdbx_seq_one_letter_code
_entity_poly.pdbx_strand_id
1 'polypeptide(L)'
;RAQTVIGKNTGEYDGKPHGGFYTQEEIKDIVAYAAERYITIIPEIDLPGHMLAALASYPELGCTGGPYEVAQTWGVFDDVLCPGKDSTFIFLEGVLSEVIELFPSKYIHIGGDECPKVRWEQCPLCQARIKELGLKDDAQHTAEHYLQSYVTARVEKFLNDRGRSIIGWDEILEG
;
A
#
# COMPACT_ATOMS: atom_id res chain seq x y z
N ARG A 1 -17.47 -0.39 1.10
CA ARG A 1 -17.72 -0.41 2.57
C ARG A 1 -19.22 -0.45 2.85
N ALA A 2 -19.63 -0.98 4.01
CA ALA A 2 -21.05 -1.16 4.35
C ALA A 2 -21.76 0.14 4.75
N GLN A 3 -21.03 1.09 5.32
CA GLN A 3 -21.52 2.39 5.79
C GLN A 3 -20.34 3.35 5.94
N THR A 4 -20.63 4.64 6.12
CA THR A 4 -19.63 5.68 6.37
C THR A 4 -19.95 6.40 7.68
N VAL A 5 -18.92 6.69 8.49
CA VAL A 5 -19.08 7.54 9.67
C VAL A 5 -19.55 8.94 9.26
N ILE A 6 -20.57 9.45 9.95
CA ILE A 6 -21.10 10.80 9.74
C ILE A 6 -20.19 11.79 10.45
N GLY A 7 -19.55 12.70 9.72
CA GLY A 7 -18.55 13.60 10.29
C GLY A 7 -17.27 12.86 10.73
N LYS A 8 -16.40 13.53 11.50
CA LYS A 8 -15.13 12.92 11.95
C LYS A 8 -15.32 12.24 13.31
N ASN A 9 -15.20 10.92 13.35
CA ASN A 9 -15.12 10.10 14.58
C ASN A 9 -16.30 10.28 15.54
N THR A 10 -17.52 10.49 15.02
CA THR A 10 -18.74 10.65 15.83
C THR A 10 -19.23 9.33 16.42
N GLY A 11 -18.88 8.20 15.81
CA GLY A 11 -19.46 6.89 16.12
C GLY A 11 -20.86 6.67 15.55
N GLU A 12 -21.42 7.66 14.84
CA GLU A 12 -22.68 7.57 14.12
C GLU A 12 -22.42 7.26 12.64
N TYR A 13 -23.24 6.40 12.03
CA TYR A 13 -23.06 5.94 10.66
C TYR A 13 -24.30 6.19 9.81
N ASP A 14 -24.10 6.43 8.52
CA ASP A 14 -25.18 6.69 7.58
C ASP A 14 -26.00 5.44 7.20
N GLY A 15 -25.49 4.25 7.53
CA GLY A 15 -26.11 2.96 7.18
C GLY A 15 -26.20 2.70 5.67
N LYS A 16 -25.42 3.42 4.84
CA LYS A 16 -25.50 3.35 3.38
C LYS A 16 -24.27 2.68 2.78
N PRO A 17 -24.43 1.55 2.07
CA PRO A 17 -23.34 0.94 1.32
C PRO A 17 -22.74 1.91 0.30
N HIS A 18 -21.41 1.94 0.23
CA HIS A 18 -20.67 2.81 -0.70
C HIS A 18 -19.52 2.04 -1.37
N GLY A 19 -19.36 2.27 -2.68
CA GLY A 19 -18.35 1.61 -3.51
C GLY A 19 -18.31 2.16 -4.94
N GLY A 20 -17.54 1.49 -5.80
CA GLY A 20 -17.24 1.90 -7.17
C GLY A 20 -15.75 1.68 -7.47
N PHE A 21 -15.40 1.50 -8.74
CA PHE A 21 -14.02 1.38 -9.21
C PHE A 21 -13.94 1.77 -10.69
N TYR A 22 -12.73 2.03 -11.18
CA TYR A 22 -12.47 2.21 -12.61
C TYR A 22 -12.03 0.89 -13.23
N THR A 23 -12.66 0.51 -14.34
CA THR A 23 -12.16 -0.57 -15.19
C THR A 23 -10.87 -0.14 -15.91
N GLN A 24 -10.10 -1.11 -16.40
CA GLN A 24 -8.89 -0.81 -17.16
C GLN A 24 -9.17 0.02 -18.42
N GLU A 25 -10.31 -0.18 -19.08
CA GLU A 25 -10.68 0.60 -20.27
C GLU A 25 -11.06 2.04 -19.91
N GLU A 26 -11.77 2.26 -18.79
CA GLU A 26 -12.02 3.61 -18.28
C GLU A 26 -10.72 4.32 -17.89
N ILE A 27 -9.77 3.61 -17.29
CA ILE A 27 -8.43 4.16 -16.99
C ILE A 27 -7.72 4.56 -18.29
N LYS A 28 -7.70 3.71 -19.31
CA LYS A 28 -7.07 4.01 -20.61
C LYS A 28 -7.70 5.22 -21.27
N ASP A 29 -9.03 5.36 -21.21
CA ASP A 29 -9.74 6.53 -21.73
C ASP A 29 -9.34 7.82 -20.99
N ILE A 30 -9.29 7.77 -19.65
CA ILE A 30 -8.83 8.91 -18.82
C ILE A 30 -7.38 9.29 -19.15
N VAL A 31 -6.50 8.31 -19.29
CA VAL A 31 -5.09 8.51 -19.66
C VAL A 31 -4.96 9.14 -21.04
N ALA A 32 -5.70 8.64 -22.03
CA ALA A 32 -5.71 9.20 -23.39
C ALA A 32 -6.22 10.64 -23.40
N TYR A 33 -7.32 10.90 -22.70
CA TYR A 33 -7.90 12.23 -22.57
C TYR A 33 -6.93 13.24 -21.94
N ALA A 34 -6.19 12.84 -20.90
CA ALA A 34 -5.17 13.66 -20.28
C ALA A 34 -3.96 13.90 -21.21
N ALA A 35 -3.55 12.89 -21.98
CA ALA A 35 -2.44 12.97 -22.91
C ALA A 35 -2.69 14.00 -24.04
N GLU A 36 -3.92 14.09 -24.56
CA GLU A 36 -4.32 15.14 -25.53
C GLU A 36 -4.11 16.57 -25.00
N ARG A 37 -4.01 16.72 -23.67
CA ARG A 37 -3.84 18.00 -22.96
C ARG A 37 -2.43 18.15 -22.39
N TYR A 38 -1.49 17.29 -22.78
CA TYR A 38 -0.12 17.27 -22.28
C TYR A 38 -0.02 17.06 -20.76
N ILE A 39 -1.03 16.41 -20.16
CA ILE A 39 -1.05 16.05 -18.74
C ILE A 39 -0.62 14.58 -18.61
N THR A 40 0.42 14.32 -17.82
CA THR A 40 0.82 12.95 -17.46
C THR A 40 0.12 12.56 -16.17
N ILE A 41 -0.55 11.41 -16.17
CA ILE A 41 -1.15 10.83 -14.97
C ILE A 41 -0.13 9.90 -14.32
N ILE A 42 0.23 10.19 -13.08
CA ILE A 42 1.07 9.34 -12.23
C ILE A 42 0.11 8.56 -11.31
N PRO A 43 0.02 7.22 -11.43
CA PRO A 43 -0.82 6.44 -10.55
C PRO A 43 -0.17 6.29 -9.17
N GLU A 44 -1.02 6.15 -8.15
CA GLU A 44 -0.61 5.81 -6.79
C GLU A 44 -1.25 4.49 -6.36
N ILE A 45 -0.42 3.55 -5.89
CA ILE A 45 -0.84 2.38 -5.14
C ILE A 45 -0.06 2.40 -3.82
N ASP A 46 -0.71 2.92 -2.78
CA ASP A 46 -0.09 3.15 -1.49
C ASP A 46 0.23 1.86 -0.74
N LEU A 47 1.49 1.68 -0.34
CA LEU A 47 2.00 0.51 0.36
C LEU A 47 3.12 0.91 1.34
N PRO A 48 3.33 0.15 2.44
CA PRO A 48 2.53 -0.98 2.89
C PRO A 48 1.36 -0.59 3.82
N GLY A 49 1.25 0.70 4.16
CA GLY A 49 0.11 1.33 4.86
C GLY A 49 -1.16 1.35 4.01
N HIS A 50 -2.24 1.98 4.51
CA HIS A 50 -3.50 2.24 3.78
C HIS A 50 -4.16 1.07 3.03
N MET A 51 -3.82 -0.18 3.38
CA MET A 51 -4.15 -1.37 2.59
C MET A 51 -5.38 -2.14 3.08
N LEU A 52 -6.20 -1.58 3.99
CA LEU A 52 -7.38 -2.27 4.54
C LEU A 52 -8.35 -2.77 3.47
N ALA A 53 -8.50 -2.06 2.34
CA ALA A 53 -9.35 -2.51 1.23
C ALA A 53 -8.81 -3.79 0.57
N ALA A 54 -7.49 -3.88 0.39
CA ALA A 54 -6.83 -5.08 -0.12
C ALA A 54 -6.90 -6.21 0.91
N LEU A 55 -6.65 -5.93 2.19
CA LEU A 55 -6.76 -6.91 3.27
C LEU A 55 -8.17 -7.48 3.42
N ALA A 56 -9.21 -6.65 3.30
CA ALA A 56 -10.60 -7.12 3.33
C ALA A 56 -10.95 -8.04 2.15
N SER A 57 -10.24 -7.90 1.02
CA SER A 57 -10.43 -8.72 -0.18
C SER A 57 -9.57 -9.98 -0.16
N TYR A 58 -8.37 -9.90 0.42
CA TYR A 58 -7.37 -10.96 0.52
C TYR A 58 -6.76 -10.99 1.95
N PRO A 59 -7.48 -11.54 2.95
CA PRO A 59 -7.04 -11.49 4.35
C PRO A 59 -5.70 -12.16 4.62
N GLU A 60 -5.29 -13.11 3.78
CA GLU A 60 -3.99 -13.77 3.84
C GLU A 60 -2.81 -12.80 3.69
N LEU A 61 -3.00 -11.59 3.15
CA LEU A 61 -1.95 -10.58 2.97
C LEU A 61 -1.57 -9.85 4.27
N GLY A 62 -2.44 -9.83 5.27
CA GLY A 62 -2.20 -9.12 6.54
C GLY A 62 -1.55 -10.00 7.60
N CYS A 63 -1.03 -9.40 8.67
CA CYS A 63 -0.28 -10.12 9.71
C CYS A 63 -1.13 -11.13 10.48
N THR A 64 -2.39 -10.79 10.78
CA THR A 64 -3.29 -11.61 11.62
C THR A 64 -4.08 -12.65 10.83
N GLY A 65 -4.17 -12.49 9.51
CA GLY A 65 -5.03 -13.31 8.64
C GLY A 65 -6.50 -12.90 8.64
N GLY A 66 -6.85 -11.79 9.32
CA GLY A 66 -8.21 -11.26 9.39
C GLY A 66 -9.03 -11.80 10.56
N PRO A 67 -10.37 -11.61 10.54
CA PRO A 67 -11.12 -10.92 9.48
C PRO A 67 -10.78 -9.42 9.39
N TYR A 68 -10.85 -8.86 8.18
CA TYR A 68 -10.75 -7.42 7.96
C TYR A 68 -11.98 -6.91 7.22
N GLU A 69 -12.29 -5.64 7.41
CA GLU A 69 -13.35 -4.95 6.67
C GLU A 69 -12.80 -3.71 5.98
N VAL A 70 -13.40 -3.33 4.86
CA VAL A 70 -13.12 -2.03 4.24
C VAL A 70 -13.51 -0.93 5.23
N ALA A 71 -12.55 -0.07 5.56
CA ALA A 71 -12.69 0.97 6.58
C ALA A 71 -13.99 1.79 6.44
N GLN A 72 -14.70 1.95 7.56
CA GLN A 72 -15.94 2.74 7.68
C GLN A 72 -15.70 4.10 8.35
N THR A 73 -14.52 4.27 8.96
CA THR A 73 -14.05 5.48 9.64
C THR A 73 -12.85 6.07 8.89
N TRP A 74 -12.40 7.24 9.34
CA TRP A 74 -11.23 7.95 8.79
C TRP A 74 -10.07 7.90 9.79
N GLY A 75 -8.84 7.91 9.28
CA GLY A 75 -7.62 7.94 10.09
C GLY A 75 -6.62 6.88 9.65
N VAL A 76 -5.64 6.64 10.53
CA VAL A 76 -4.57 5.66 10.35
C VAL A 76 -4.99 4.34 10.99
N PHE A 77 -4.68 3.23 10.32
CA PHE A 77 -5.07 1.89 10.75
C PHE A 77 -3.84 1.00 10.97
N ASP A 78 -3.84 0.25 12.08
CA ASP A 78 -2.72 -0.64 12.42
C ASP A 78 -2.61 -1.87 11.50
N ASP A 79 -3.71 -2.27 10.87
CA ASP A 79 -3.75 -3.45 10.00
C ASP A 79 -3.22 -3.09 8.60
N VAL A 80 -1.95 -3.42 8.40
CA VAL A 80 -1.14 -3.15 7.20
C VAL A 80 -0.70 -4.45 6.52
N LEU A 81 -0.12 -4.36 5.31
CA LEU A 81 0.43 -5.53 4.62
C LEU A 81 1.51 -6.23 5.48
N CYS A 82 1.65 -7.55 5.33
CA CYS A 82 2.62 -8.35 6.08
C CYS A 82 3.90 -8.61 5.26
N PRO A 83 4.97 -7.81 5.42
CA PRO A 83 6.23 -7.99 4.69
C PRO A 83 7.01 -9.26 5.09
N GLY A 84 6.59 -9.92 6.18
CA GLY A 84 7.10 -11.24 6.53
C GLY A 84 6.70 -12.35 5.56
N LYS A 85 5.66 -12.14 4.73
CA LYS A 85 5.13 -13.11 3.77
C LYS A 85 5.61 -12.82 2.35
N ASP A 86 6.13 -13.83 1.65
CA ASP A 86 6.47 -13.68 0.23
C ASP A 86 5.25 -13.45 -0.66
N SER A 87 4.08 -13.94 -0.26
CA SER A 87 2.82 -13.71 -0.97
C SER A 87 2.45 -12.23 -1.07
N THR A 88 2.87 -11.40 -0.11
CA THR A 88 2.68 -9.94 -0.17
C THR A 88 3.40 -9.34 -1.37
N PHE A 89 4.63 -9.79 -1.64
CA PHE A 89 5.38 -9.29 -2.78
C PHE A 89 4.87 -9.85 -4.10
N ILE A 90 4.41 -11.10 -4.15
CA ILE A 90 3.74 -11.64 -5.35
C ILE A 90 2.49 -10.81 -5.69
N PHE A 91 1.70 -10.44 -4.68
CA PHE A 91 0.55 -9.56 -4.86
C PHE A 91 0.96 -8.17 -5.38
N LEU A 92 1.91 -7.51 -4.71
CA LEU A 92 2.37 -6.17 -5.11
C LEU A 92 2.96 -6.17 -6.53
N GLU A 93 3.82 -7.13 -6.86
CA GLU A 93 4.42 -7.27 -8.18
C GLU A 93 3.36 -7.55 -9.26
N GLY A 94 2.33 -8.34 -8.94
CA GLY A 94 1.18 -8.58 -9.82
C GLY A 94 0.38 -7.30 -10.10
N VAL A 95 -0.04 -6.59 -9.05
CA VAL A 95 -0.79 -5.33 -9.18
C VAL A 95 0.03 -4.29 -9.93
N LEU A 96 1.29 -4.10 -9.57
CA LEU A 96 2.16 -3.11 -10.20
C LEU A 96 2.48 -3.48 -11.65
N SER A 97 2.53 -4.76 -12.01
CA SER A 97 2.65 -5.19 -13.41
C SER A 97 1.47 -4.70 -14.24
N GLU A 98 0.25 -4.85 -13.73
CA GLU A 98 -0.94 -4.36 -14.45
C GLU A 98 -0.99 -2.84 -14.50
N VAL A 99 -0.64 -2.16 -13.39
CA VAL A 99 -0.64 -0.69 -13.32
C VAL A 99 0.30 -0.08 -14.35
N ILE A 100 1.54 -0.55 -14.48
CA ILE A 100 2.48 0.07 -15.42
C ILE A 100 2.09 -0.12 -16.90
N GLU A 101 1.28 -1.12 -17.22
CA GLU A 101 0.72 -1.31 -18.58
C GLU A 101 -0.39 -0.30 -18.87
N LEU A 102 -1.14 0.13 -17.85
CA LEU A 102 -2.22 1.12 -17.98
C LEU A 102 -1.70 2.56 -18.01
N PHE A 103 -0.61 2.84 -17.30
CA PHE A 103 -0.09 4.19 -17.13
C PHE A 103 1.27 4.35 -17.83
N PRO A 104 1.38 5.17 -18.89
CA PRO A 104 2.64 5.38 -19.61
C PRO A 104 3.65 6.25 -18.84
N SER A 105 3.27 6.78 -17.67
CA SER A 105 4.15 7.60 -16.83
C SER A 105 5.44 6.87 -16.48
N LYS A 106 6.57 7.57 -16.58
CA LYS A 106 7.86 7.08 -16.05
C LYS A 106 7.80 6.86 -14.53
N TYR A 107 7.04 7.70 -13.83
CA TYR A 107 6.93 7.67 -12.39
C TYR A 107 5.70 6.89 -11.93
N ILE A 108 5.84 6.13 -10.85
CA ILE A 108 4.77 5.44 -10.14
C ILE A 108 4.85 5.85 -8.67
N HIS A 109 3.76 6.35 -8.10
CA HIS A 109 3.71 6.66 -6.68
C HIS A 109 3.38 5.39 -5.90
N ILE A 110 4.19 5.07 -4.89
CA ILE A 110 4.01 3.89 -4.05
C ILE A 110 3.49 4.24 -2.65
N GLY A 111 3.14 5.51 -2.42
CA GLY A 111 2.71 6.01 -1.12
C GLY A 111 3.82 5.90 -0.08
N GLY A 112 3.59 5.12 0.96
CA GLY A 112 4.56 4.86 2.03
C GLY A 112 4.26 5.61 3.32
N ASP A 113 3.20 6.41 3.34
CA ASP A 113 2.77 7.21 4.47
C ASP A 113 2.02 6.38 5.52
N GLU A 114 1.99 6.93 6.74
CA GLU A 114 1.17 6.49 7.87
C GLU A 114 1.03 4.97 7.99
N CYS A 115 2.17 4.25 8.03
CA CYS A 115 2.22 2.80 8.20
C CYS A 115 2.66 2.41 9.63
N PRO A 116 1.72 2.17 10.58
CA PRO A 116 2.07 1.79 11.94
C PRO A 116 2.81 0.46 12.00
N LYS A 117 3.83 0.40 12.86
CA LYS A 117 4.66 -0.80 13.05
C LYS A 117 4.06 -1.82 14.02
N VAL A 118 2.94 -1.47 14.67
CA VAL A 118 2.27 -2.23 15.75
C VAL A 118 2.01 -3.70 15.39
N ARG A 119 1.57 -3.99 14.16
CA ARG A 119 1.32 -5.38 13.73
C ARG A 119 2.61 -6.13 13.43
N TRP A 120 3.64 -5.46 12.92
CA TRP A 120 4.92 -6.08 12.59
C TRP A 120 5.71 -6.46 13.83
N GLU A 121 5.67 -5.63 14.88
CA GLU A 121 6.25 -5.91 16.20
C GLU A 121 5.73 -7.25 16.78
N GLN A 122 4.45 -7.54 16.56
CA GLN A 122 3.79 -8.74 17.10
C GLN A 122 3.78 -9.93 16.12
N CYS A 123 4.10 -9.70 14.84
CA CYS A 123 3.97 -10.72 13.81
C CYS A 123 5.23 -11.63 13.78
N PRO A 124 5.11 -12.94 14.07
CA PRO A 124 6.27 -13.83 14.05
C PRO A 124 6.93 -13.95 12.68
N LEU A 125 6.18 -13.76 11.59
CA LEU A 125 6.73 -13.77 10.23
C LEU A 125 7.52 -12.50 9.92
N CYS A 126 7.04 -11.33 10.37
CA CYS A 126 7.78 -10.07 10.21
C CYS A 126 9.05 -10.08 11.06
N GLN A 127 8.96 -10.54 12.30
CA GLN A 127 10.12 -10.69 13.19
C GLN A 127 11.14 -11.72 12.64
N ALA A 128 10.67 -12.80 12.01
CA ALA A 128 11.55 -13.74 11.32
C ALA A 128 12.27 -13.08 10.13
N ARG A 129 11.56 -12.27 9.32
CA ARG A 129 12.15 -11.52 8.20
C ARG A 129 13.17 -10.49 8.68
N ILE A 130 12.88 -9.75 9.74
CA ILE A 130 13.82 -8.81 10.38
C ILE A 130 15.11 -9.55 10.75
N LYS A 131 15.00 -10.71 11.40
CA LYS A 131 16.16 -11.53 11.79
C LYS A 131 16.94 -12.05 10.58
N GLU A 132 16.25 -12.52 9.54
CA GLU A 132 16.84 -13.03 8.30
C GLU A 132 17.66 -11.95 7.58
N LEU A 133 17.09 -10.76 7.47
CA LEU A 133 17.71 -9.60 6.82
C LEU A 133 18.76 -8.92 7.72
N GLY A 134 18.83 -9.29 9.00
CA GLY A 134 19.76 -8.70 9.96
C GLY A 134 19.45 -7.24 10.29
N LEU A 135 18.18 -6.83 10.16
CA LEU A 135 17.72 -5.47 10.48
C LEU A 135 17.78 -5.25 11.99
N LYS A 136 18.18 -4.04 12.40
CA LYS A 136 18.41 -3.69 13.80
C LYS A 136 17.95 -2.29 14.07
N ASP A 137 17.55 -2.06 15.31
CA ASP A 137 17.34 -0.72 15.83
C ASP A 137 18.64 0.09 15.77
N ASP A 138 18.48 1.40 15.62
CA ASP A 138 19.53 2.37 15.86
C ASP A 138 19.03 3.50 16.79
N ALA A 139 19.70 4.66 16.77
CA ALA A 139 19.33 5.78 17.63
C ALA A 139 18.02 6.49 17.20
N GLN A 140 17.54 6.28 15.98
CA GLN A 140 16.43 7.03 15.35
C GLN A 140 15.27 6.12 14.94
N HIS A 141 15.54 4.87 14.56
CA HIS A 141 14.59 3.97 13.93
C HIS A 141 14.66 2.57 14.52
N THR A 142 13.51 1.88 14.56
CA THR A 142 13.42 0.47 14.97
C THR A 142 13.65 -0.46 13.77
N ALA A 143 13.91 -1.74 14.02
CA ALA A 143 14.04 -2.76 12.99
C ALA A 143 12.80 -2.86 12.06
N GLU A 144 11.61 -2.52 12.55
CA GLU A 144 10.38 -2.45 11.76
C GLU A 144 10.35 -1.26 10.78
N HIS A 145 11.02 -0.15 11.09
CA HIS A 145 11.19 0.94 10.12
C HIS A 145 12.09 0.47 8.97
N TYR A 146 13.21 -0.17 9.30
CA TYR A 146 14.07 -0.81 8.29
C TYR A 146 13.35 -1.91 7.49
N LEU A 147 12.34 -2.57 8.08
CA LEU A 147 11.49 -3.52 7.36
C LEU A 147 10.61 -2.82 6.33
N GLN A 148 10.14 -1.59 6.60
CA GLN A 148 9.48 -0.74 5.60
C GLN A 148 10.45 -0.35 4.49
N SER A 149 11.67 0.07 4.81
CA SER A 149 12.71 0.38 3.81
C SER A 149 13.00 -0.83 2.91
N TYR A 150 12.98 -2.05 3.46
CA TYR A 150 13.09 -3.28 2.67
C TYR A 150 11.92 -3.46 1.68
N VAL A 151 10.69 -3.17 2.09
CA VAL A 151 9.52 -3.20 1.19
C VAL A 151 9.68 -2.19 0.06
N THR A 152 10.00 -0.95 0.41
CA THR A 152 10.24 0.16 -0.53
C THR A 152 11.33 -0.21 -1.54
N ALA A 153 12.50 -0.67 -1.07
CA ALA A 153 13.62 -1.03 -1.94
C ALA A 153 13.29 -2.20 -2.87
N ARG A 154 12.51 -3.18 -2.40
CA ARG A 154 12.10 -4.33 -3.23
C ARG A 154 11.13 -3.90 -4.33
N VAL A 155 10.14 -3.07 -4.00
CA VAL A 155 9.19 -2.51 -4.98
C VAL A 155 9.89 -1.57 -5.96
N GLU A 156 10.78 -0.70 -5.47
CA GLU A 156 11.60 0.17 -6.30
C GLU A 156 12.39 -0.64 -7.31
N LYS A 157 13.12 -1.67 -6.85
CA LYS A 157 13.89 -2.53 -7.74
C LYS A 157 13.00 -3.15 -8.83
N PHE A 158 11.84 -3.67 -8.46
CA PHE A 158 10.90 -4.28 -9.39
C PHE A 158 10.44 -3.30 -10.49
N LEU A 159 10.16 -2.05 -10.13
CA LEU A 159 9.74 -0.98 -11.04
C LEU A 159 10.90 -0.45 -11.89
N ASN A 160 12.09 -0.29 -11.31
CA ASN A 160 13.31 0.13 -12.01
C ASN A 160 13.70 -0.88 -13.10
N ASP A 161 13.59 -2.19 -12.82
CA ASP A 161 13.84 -3.26 -13.79
C ASP A 161 12.88 -3.21 -15.00
N ARG A 162 11.78 -2.44 -14.89
CA ARG A 162 10.76 -2.21 -15.94
C ARG A 162 10.78 -0.78 -16.48
N GLY A 163 11.87 -0.05 -16.23
CA GLY A 163 12.09 1.30 -16.75
C GLY A 163 11.23 2.38 -16.09
N ARG A 164 10.66 2.09 -14.90
CA ARG A 164 9.90 3.06 -14.10
C ARG A 164 10.76 3.59 -12.95
N SER A 165 10.33 4.66 -12.31
CA SER A 165 10.97 5.24 -11.12
C SER A 165 9.90 5.50 -10.07
N ILE A 166 10.23 5.26 -8.80
CA ILE A 166 9.27 5.49 -7.72
C ILE A 166 9.20 6.96 -7.30
N ILE A 167 8.04 7.35 -6.81
CA ILE A 167 7.83 8.50 -5.91
C ILE A 167 7.13 7.93 -4.68
N GLY A 168 7.36 8.50 -3.51
CA GLY A 168 6.60 8.19 -2.31
C GLY A 168 6.54 9.40 -1.38
N TRP A 169 5.72 9.29 -0.35
CA TRP A 169 5.69 10.24 0.76
C TRP A 169 6.99 10.20 1.54
N ASP A 170 7.24 11.22 2.37
CA ASP A 170 8.55 11.40 2.98
C ASP A 170 8.94 10.27 3.94
N GLU A 171 7.97 9.52 4.47
CA GLU A 171 8.20 8.37 5.33
C GLU A 171 8.94 7.21 4.64
N ILE A 172 9.05 7.19 3.30
CA ILE A 172 9.93 6.22 2.62
C ILE A 172 11.42 6.42 2.96
N LEU A 173 11.77 7.55 3.58
CA LEU A 173 13.11 7.85 4.09
C LEU A 173 13.33 7.31 5.52
N GLU A 174 12.30 6.82 6.21
CA GLU A 174 12.41 6.28 7.57
C GLU A 174 13.04 4.89 7.56
N GLY A 175 14.23 4.76 8.16
CA GLY A 175 15.03 3.53 8.18
C GLY A 175 16.13 3.54 7.13
#